data_AF-A0A1A7Z210-F1
#
_entry.id   AF-A0A1A7Z210-F1
#
_cell.length_a   1.000
_cell.length_b   1.000
_cell.length_c   1.000
_cell.angle_alpha   90.00
_cell.angle_beta   90.00
_cell.angle_gamma   90.00
#
_symmetry.space_group_name_H-M   'P 1'
#
loop_
_entity.id
_entity.type
_entity.pdbx_description
1 polymer ?
#
loop_
_entity_poly.entity_id
_entity_poly.type
_entity_poly.pdbx_seq_one_letter_code
_entity_poly.pdbx_strand_id
1 'polypeptide(L)'
;GCNGTASAALGALNKAGNVSERLNTANKELQGVMKKLQDLASLTQNVKNQTMNVLTKAQKKKEYFEINNKKLKDFIKNIKEFLNEEGADAESIEKVALQVLAISLPLNRTTLDKMIVQINNSLTNLTNVGGIVNQTSQLIRDAKKLLENAKDAKNRAVRVNDLVNNTKQALDVSEQAIEKAKKALKEANDNLNSTKNATSEVEERLLQLEDDQMDMMMRLNNLSLGVEALRNKTEMNRQMAKDAQALANNATLQASSLEQSLNDTERRYQELLLKMESLGGNSGNLNSIHQKAQDMKKNAEDLLNNAMNGIQQLDDLEKRFRNNEDRMQQQRDELEDLKQNATSVRDAIQDKLQKYTNCG
;
A
#
# COMPACT_ATOMS: atom_id res chain seq x y z
N GLY A 1 -47.34 -83.73 20.65
CA GLY A 1 -47.40 -82.27 20.43
C GLY A 1 -46.05 -81.68 20.05
N CYS A 2 -45.53 -81.98 18.86
CA CYS A 2 -44.19 -81.55 18.41
C CYS A 2 -44.19 -80.39 17.40
N ASN A 3 -45.34 -80.02 16.82
CA ASN A 3 -45.42 -78.95 15.81
C ASN A 3 -45.16 -77.54 16.40
N GLY A 4 -45.45 -77.32 17.69
CA GLY A 4 -45.21 -76.03 18.35
C GLY A 4 -43.73 -75.72 18.62
N THR A 5 -42.94 -76.73 19.01
CA THR A 5 -41.52 -76.57 19.33
C THR A 5 -40.64 -76.41 18.09
N ALA A 6 -40.94 -77.16 17.02
CA ALA A 6 -40.25 -77.01 15.73
C ALA A 6 -40.49 -75.64 15.09
N SER A 7 -41.74 -75.14 15.12
CA SER A 7 -42.07 -73.80 14.61
C SER A 7 -41.39 -72.69 15.42
N ALA A 8 -41.28 -72.85 16.74
CA ALA A 8 -40.57 -71.90 17.60
C ALA A 8 -39.05 -71.88 17.32
N ALA A 9 -38.44 -73.05 17.10
CA ALA A 9 -37.04 -73.17 16.74
C ALA A 9 -36.73 -72.53 15.37
N LEU A 10 -37.60 -72.74 14.38
CA LEU A 10 -37.48 -72.12 13.05
C LEU A 10 -37.59 -70.59 13.12
N GLY A 11 -38.55 -70.09 13.91
CA GLY A 11 -38.72 -68.65 14.15
C GLY A 11 -37.51 -68.02 14.85
N ALA A 12 -36.90 -68.75 15.79
CA ALA A 12 -35.71 -68.32 16.50
C ALA A 12 -34.47 -68.29 15.59
N LEU A 13 -34.33 -69.28 14.71
CA LEU A 13 -33.26 -69.35 13.70
C LEU A 13 -33.35 -68.20 12.68
N ASN A 14 -34.55 -67.89 12.17
CA ASN A 14 -34.75 -66.76 11.26
C ASN A 14 -34.41 -65.42 11.92
N LYS A 15 -34.80 -65.21 13.19
CA LYS A 15 -34.44 -64.00 13.93
C LYS A 15 -32.92 -63.89 14.11
N ALA A 16 -32.25 -64.99 14.45
CA ALA A 16 -30.79 -65.03 14.59
C ALA A 16 -30.07 -64.73 13.26
N GLY A 17 -30.59 -65.25 12.14
CA GLY A 17 -30.11 -64.93 10.79
C GLY A 17 -30.20 -63.43 10.48
N ASN A 18 -31.36 -62.83 10.68
CA ASN A 18 -31.58 -61.39 10.46
C ASN A 18 -30.67 -60.51 11.32
N VAL A 19 -30.49 -60.86 12.59
CA VAL A 19 -29.57 -60.14 13.49
C VAL A 19 -28.12 -60.28 13.03
N SER A 20 -27.71 -61.46 12.55
CA SER A 20 -26.37 -61.68 12.03
C SER A 20 -26.08 -60.86 10.77
N GLU A 21 -27.05 -60.71 9.87
CA GLU A 21 -26.91 -59.90 8.67
C GLU A 21 -26.79 -58.41 9.02
N ARG A 22 -27.71 -57.89 9.86
CA ARG A 22 -27.64 -56.49 10.32
C ARG A 22 -26.32 -56.19 11.04
N LEU A 23 -25.81 -57.13 11.84
CA LEU A 23 -24.52 -57.00 12.52
C LEU A 23 -23.34 -56.90 11.54
N ASN A 24 -23.35 -57.68 10.47
CA ASN A 24 -22.33 -57.57 9.41
C ASN A 24 -22.40 -56.23 8.69
N THR A 25 -23.60 -55.72 8.42
CA THR A 25 -23.81 -54.39 7.82
C THR A 25 -23.28 -53.29 8.72
N ALA A 26 -23.68 -53.26 10.01
CA ALA A 26 -23.19 -52.28 10.97
C ALA A 26 -21.66 -52.32 11.12
N ASN A 27 -21.05 -53.52 11.08
CA ASN A 27 -19.59 -53.66 11.10
C ASN A 27 -18.90 -53.02 9.89
N LYS A 28 -19.44 -53.22 8.68
CA LYS A 28 -18.90 -52.61 7.45
C LYS A 28 -19.05 -51.08 7.48
N GLU A 29 -20.20 -50.58 7.91
CA GLU A 29 -20.42 -49.14 8.03
C GLU A 29 -19.48 -48.49 9.05
N LEU A 30 -19.29 -49.14 10.20
CA LEU A 30 -18.37 -48.66 11.24
C LEU A 30 -16.92 -48.56 10.72
N GLN A 31 -16.45 -49.56 9.96
CA GLN A 31 -15.13 -49.52 9.31
C GLN A 31 -15.03 -48.36 8.31
N GLY A 32 -16.10 -48.11 7.54
CA GLY A 32 -16.17 -46.97 6.62
C GLY A 32 -16.07 -45.61 7.32
N VAL A 33 -16.78 -45.44 8.45
CA VAL A 33 -16.72 -44.22 9.27
C VAL A 33 -15.33 -44.05 9.88
N MET A 34 -14.68 -45.13 10.35
CA MET A 34 -13.31 -45.07 10.88
C MET A 34 -12.30 -44.57 9.86
N LYS A 35 -12.37 -45.08 8.62
CA LYS A 35 -11.47 -44.62 7.54
C LYS A 35 -11.68 -43.13 7.24
N LYS A 36 -12.93 -42.70 7.09
CA LYS A 36 -13.27 -41.28 6.85
C LYS A 36 -12.78 -40.37 7.97
N LEU A 37 -12.78 -40.84 9.23
CA LEU A 37 -12.27 -40.08 10.36
C LEU A 37 -10.74 -39.90 10.29
N GLN A 38 -10.00 -40.94 9.89
CA GLN A 38 -8.54 -40.84 9.70
C GLN A 38 -8.19 -39.84 8.59
N ASP A 39 -8.90 -39.92 7.46
CA ASP A 39 -8.74 -38.98 6.34
C ASP A 39 -9.07 -37.54 6.78
N LEU A 40 -10.16 -37.36 7.54
CA LEU A 40 -10.58 -36.06 8.08
C LEU A 40 -9.56 -35.47 9.05
N ALA A 41 -8.96 -36.29 9.92
CA ALA A 41 -7.93 -35.83 10.86
C ALA A 41 -6.69 -35.32 10.12
N SER A 42 -6.25 -36.05 9.08
CA SER A 42 -5.13 -35.62 8.23
C SER A 42 -5.45 -34.32 7.49
N LEU A 43 -6.64 -34.24 6.87
CA LEU A 43 -7.09 -33.05 6.15
C LEU A 43 -7.20 -31.82 7.07
N THR A 44 -7.72 -32.01 8.29
CA THR A 44 -7.82 -30.95 9.30
C THR A 44 -6.46 -30.38 9.64
N GLN A 45 -5.45 -31.24 9.86
CA GLN A 45 -4.10 -30.80 10.15
C GLN A 45 -3.48 -30.04 8.97
N ASN A 46 -3.72 -30.50 7.74
CA ASN A 46 -3.24 -29.83 6.53
C ASN A 46 -3.85 -28.43 6.39
N VAL A 47 -5.17 -28.30 6.46
CA VAL A 47 -5.88 -27.01 6.36
C VAL A 47 -5.44 -26.07 7.48
N LYS A 48 -5.27 -26.57 8.71
CA LYS A 48 -4.75 -25.77 9.84
C LYS A 48 -3.35 -25.21 9.53
N ASN A 49 -2.43 -26.05 9.06
CA ASN A 49 -1.07 -25.62 8.72
C ASN A 49 -1.08 -24.58 7.59
N GLN A 50 -1.88 -24.79 6.54
CA GLN A 50 -2.04 -23.83 5.45
C GLN A 50 -2.59 -22.49 5.94
N THR A 51 -3.64 -22.52 6.74
CA THR A 51 -4.27 -21.29 7.28
C THR A 51 -3.30 -20.52 8.18
N MET A 52 -2.51 -21.21 9.02
CA MET A 52 -1.50 -20.58 9.87
C MET A 52 -0.36 -19.94 9.06
N ASN A 53 0.04 -20.58 7.96
CA ASN A 53 1.02 -20.01 7.04
C ASN A 53 0.48 -18.73 6.38
N VAL A 54 -0.75 -18.75 5.87
CA VAL A 54 -1.40 -17.55 5.29
C VAL A 54 -1.55 -16.44 6.33
N LEU A 55 -1.91 -16.74 7.58
CA LEU A 55 -1.95 -15.77 8.67
C LEU A 55 -0.58 -15.13 8.90
N THR A 56 0.47 -15.95 8.98
CA THR A 56 1.84 -15.47 9.19
C THR A 56 2.30 -14.57 8.04
N LYS A 57 1.98 -14.96 6.79
CA LYS A 57 2.25 -14.12 5.61
C LYS A 57 1.49 -12.79 5.72
N ALA A 58 0.19 -12.81 6.06
CA ALA A 58 -0.63 -11.62 6.20
C ALA A 58 -0.07 -10.64 7.25
N GLN A 59 0.38 -11.15 8.40
CA GLN A 59 1.00 -10.35 9.46
C GLN A 59 2.31 -9.70 8.99
N LYS A 60 3.20 -10.46 8.34
CA LYS A 60 4.44 -9.91 7.79
C LYS A 60 4.19 -8.85 6.73
N LYS A 61 3.24 -9.10 5.82
CA LYS A 61 2.85 -8.11 4.81
C LYS A 61 2.29 -6.86 5.48
N LYS A 62 1.47 -6.98 6.53
CA LYS A 62 0.98 -5.83 7.31
C LYS A 62 2.11 -4.95 7.82
N GLU A 63 3.11 -5.53 8.49
CA GLU A 63 4.26 -4.77 8.99
C GLU A 63 5.00 -4.07 7.84
N TYR A 64 5.23 -4.78 6.74
CA TYR A 64 5.89 -4.23 5.56
C TYR A 64 5.09 -3.08 4.92
N PHE A 65 3.77 -3.19 4.83
CA PHE A 65 2.87 -2.12 4.39
C PHE A 65 2.94 -0.90 5.31
N GLU A 66 2.93 -1.10 6.62
CA GLU A 66 2.99 0.02 7.58
C GLU A 66 4.31 0.78 7.50
N ILE A 67 5.43 0.06 7.32
CA ILE A 67 6.75 0.67 7.12
C ILE A 67 6.77 1.49 5.82
N ASN A 68 6.29 0.93 4.71
CA ASN A 68 6.31 1.61 3.42
C ASN A 68 5.36 2.81 3.40
N ASN A 69 4.17 2.71 4.03
CA ASN A 69 3.27 3.85 4.19
C ASN A 69 3.89 4.96 5.05
N LYS A 70 4.67 4.61 6.09
CA LYS A 70 5.43 5.60 6.86
C LYS A 70 6.48 6.29 5.98
N LYS A 71 7.30 5.52 5.25
CA LYS A 71 8.31 6.07 4.32
C LYS A 71 7.69 7.01 3.28
N LEU A 72 6.55 6.63 2.70
CA LEU A 72 5.82 7.47 1.75
C LEU A 72 5.34 8.78 2.41
N LYS A 73 4.79 8.72 3.62
CA LYS A 73 4.38 9.92 4.36
C LYS A 73 5.57 10.84 4.67
N ASP A 74 6.67 10.27 5.14
CA ASP A 74 7.90 11.02 5.44
C ASP A 74 8.46 11.66 4.17
N PHE A 75 8.44 10.95 3.05
CA PHE A 75 8.88 11.46 1.76
C PHE A 75 7.98 12.59 1.23
N ILE A 76 6.65 12.44 1.28
CA ILE A 76 5.71 13.52 0.92
C ILE A 76 5.93 14.75 1.82
N LYS A 77 6.23 14.55 3.11
CA LYS A 77 6.55 15.63 4.02
C LYS A 77 7.84 16.36 3.58
N ASN A 78 8.91 15.63 3.26
CA ASN A 78 10.15 16.21 2.77
C ASN A 78 9.95 17.00 1.46
N ILE A 79 9.12 16.50 0.54
CA ILE A 79 8.75 17.24 -0.66
C ILE A 79 8.06 18.55 -0.28
N LYS A 80 7.09 18.53 0.63
CA LYS A 80 6.39 19.75 1.07
C LYS A 80 7.34 20.76 1.68
N GLU A 81 8.26 20.31 2.52
CA GLU A 81 9.28 21.18 3.12
C GLU A 81 10.17 21.79 2.04
N PHE A 82 10.64 20.99 1.09
CA PHE A 82 11.44 21.48 -0.04
C PHE A 82 10.69 22.46 -0.96
N LEU A 83 9.43 22.19 -1.30
CA LEU A 83 8.62 23.09 -2.14
C LEU A 83 8.30 24.43 -1.45
N ASN A 84 8.40 24.46 -0.11
CA ASN A 84 8.26 25.69 0.68
C ASN A 84 9.58 26.46 0.84
N GLU A 85 10.74 25.87 0.51
CA GLU A 85 12.02 26.57 0.49
C GLU A 85 12.16 27.44 -0.77
N GLU A 86 12.55 28.71 -0.61
CA GLU A 86 12.71 29.68 -1.71
C GLU A 86 13.73 29.18 -2.76
N GLY A 87 13.28 28.98 -4.01
CA GLY A 87 14.15 28.80 -5.17
C GLY A 87 13.69 27.85 -6.30
N ALA A 88 12.62 27.07 -6.12
CA ALA A 88 12.18 26.09 -7.14
C ALA A 88 11.20 26.69 -8.16
N ASP A 89 11.52 26.64 -9.46
CA ASP A 89 10.68 27.23 -10.50
C ASP A 89 9.27 26.61 -10.59
N ALA A 90 8.28 27.47 -10.87
CA ALA A 90 6.85 27.18 -10.93
C ALA A 90 6.51 25.88 -11.71
N GLU A 91 6.98 25.77 -12.96
CA GLU A 91 6.72 24.60 -13.82
C GLU A 91 7.21 23.29 -13.18
N SER A 92 8.32 23.35 -12.46
CA SER A 92 8.91 22.17 -11.82
C SER A 92 8.21 21.80 -10.51
N ILE A 93 7.72 22.79 -9.75
CA ILE A 93 6.83 22.58 -8.58
C ILE A 93 5.55 21.85 -9.02
N GLU A 94 4.91 22.31 -10.09
CA GLU A 94 3.68 21.74 -10.64
C GLU A 94 3.88 20.26 -11.07
N LYS A 95 4.99 19.94 -11.76
CA LYS A 95 5.29 18.55 -12.15
C LYS A 95 5.44 17.62 -10.95
N VAL A 96 6.16 18.03 -9.91
CA VAL A 96 6.34 17.24 -8.69
C VAL A 96 5.00 17.09 -7.95
N ALA A 97 4.21 18.16 -7.88
CA ALA A 97 2.89 18.16 -7.27
C ALA A 97 1.91 17.21 -7.96
N LEU A 98 1.83 17.24 -9.30
CA LEU A 98 1.00 16.34 -10.08
C LEU A 98 1.43 14.88 -9.90
N GLN A 99 2.73 14.61 -9.80
CA GLN A 99 3.22 13.26 -9.51
C GLN A 99 2.88 12.82 -8.08
N VAL A 100 2.93 13.71 -7.08
CA VAL A 100 2.46 13.42 -5.70
C VAL A 100 0.96 13.15 -5.68
N LEU A 101 0.16 13.94 -6.40
CA LEU A 101 -1.29 13.77 -6.48
C LEU A 101 -1.68 12.46 -7.17
N ALA A 102 -0.88 12.02 -8.15
CA ALA A 102 -1.04 10.76 -8.85
C ALA A 102 -0.66 9.53 -8.00
N ILE A 103 -0.05 9.71 -6.82
CA ILE A 103 0.14 8.64 -5.85
C ILE A 103 -1.19 8.42 -5.12
N SER A 104 -1.99 7.51 -5.66
CA SER A 104 -3.11 6.93 -4.90
C SER A 104 -2.50 6.10 -3.77
N LEU A 105 -2.80 6.43 -2.52
CA LEU A 105 -2.51 5.55 -1.38
C LEU A 105 -3.46 4.34 -1.45
N PRO A 106 -2.98 3.12 -1.76
CA PRO A 106 -3.75 1.95 -1.50
C PRO A 106 -3.73 1.74 0.02
N LEU A 107 -4.91 1.38 0.52
CA LEU A 107 -5.12 0.79 1.84
C LEU A 107 -5.32 1.77 2.99
N ASN A 108 -6.61 1.96 3.24
CA ASN A 108 -7.09 2.14 4.60
C ASN A 108 -6.67 0.91 5.44
N ARG A 109 -5.98 1.11 6.57
CA ARG A 109 -5.60 0.07 7.55
C ARG A 109 -6.72 -0.95 7.79
N THR A 110 -7.96 -0.46 7.76
CA THR A 110 -9.20 -1.22 7.89
C THR A 110 -9.31 -2.42 6.96
N THR A 111 -8.84 -2.36 5.71
CA THR A 111 -8.99 -3.47 4.75
C THR A 111 -8.15 -4.69 5.13
N LEU A 112 -6.88 -4.46 5.50
CA LEU A 112 -5.98 -5.54 5.91
C LEU A 112 -6.32 -6.08 7.30
N ASP A 113 -6.75 -5.22 8.21
CA ASP A 113 -7.27 -5.64 9.51
C ASP A 113 -8.52 -6.51 9.36
N LYS A 114 -9.44 -6.15 8.45
CA LYS A 114 -10.60 -6.99 8.10
C LYS A 114 -10.18 -8.36 7.58
N MET A 115 -9.17 -8.45 6.71
CA MET A 115 -8.66 -9.73 6.21
C MET A 115 -8.05 -10.59 7.33
N ILE A 116 -7.26 -10.00 8.23
CA ILE A 116 -6.68 -10.71 9.38
C ILE A 116 -7.79 -11.21 10.32
N VAL A 117 -8.82 -10.41 10.56
CA VAL A 117 -10.01 -10.82 11.32
C VAL A 117 -10.73 -11.97 10.63
N GLN A 118 -10.92 -11.94 9.32
CA GLN A 118 -11.52 -13.05 8.55
C GLN A 118 -10.70 -14.34 8.64
N ILE A 119 -9.36 -14.26 8.58
CA ILE A 119 -8.47 -15.41 8.79
C ILE A 119 -8.63 -15.96 10.21
N ASN A 120 -8.63 -15.09 11.22
CA ASN A 120 -8.80 -15.49 12.61
C ASN A 120 -10.17 -16.13 12.87
N ASN A 121 -11.24 -15.59 12.29
CA ASN A 121 -12.57 -16.19 12.38
C ASN A 121 -12.59 -17.58 11.72
N SER A 122 -11.93 -17.74 10.58
CA SER A 122 -11.78 -19.04 9.91
C SER A 122 -10.98 -20.04 10.77
N LEU A 123 -9.92 -19.59 11.46
CA LEU A 123 -9.15 -20.39 12.42
C LEU A 123 -9.96 -20.75 13.68
N THR A 124 -10.79 -19.83 14.16
CA THR A 124 -11.64 -20.06 15.34
C THR A 124 -12.70 -21.13 15.02
N ASN A 125 -13.24 -21.10 13.80
CA ASN A 125 -14.13 -22.16 13.29
C ASN A 125 -13.41 -23.52 13.14
N LEU A 126 -12.12 -23.55 12.76
CA LEU A 126 -11.31 -24.78 12.81
C LEU A 126 -11.08 -25.31 14.23
N THR A 127 -11.12 -24.45 15.24
CA THR A 127 -10.93 -24.86 16.64
C THR A 127 -12.13 -25.68 17.15
N ASN A 128 -13.31 -25.49 16.57
CA ASN A 128 -14.48 -26.33 16.83
C ASN A 128 -14.45 -27.67 16.06
N VAL A 129 -13.68 -27.78 14.96
CA VAL A 129 -13.47 -29.04 14.23
C VAL A 129 -12.75 -30.07 15.11
N GLY A 130 -11.79 -29.63 15.94
CA GLY A 130 -11.13 -30.52 16.93
C GLY A 130 -12.11 -31.11 17.95
N GLY A 131 -13.09 -30.31 18.41
CA GLY A 131 -14.18 -30.78 19.27
C GLY A 131 -15.08 -31.80 18.57
N ILE A 132 -15.47 -31.52 17.33
CA ILE A 132 -16.30 -32.42 16.50
C ILE A 132 -15.56 -33.73 16.20
N VAL A 133 -14.26 -33.68 15.88
CA VAL A 133 -13.42 -34.87 15.67
C VAL A 133 -13.33 -35.71 16.95
N ASN A 134 -13.15 -35.08 18.11
CA ASN A 134 -13.11 -35.80 19.40
C ASN A 134 -14.45 -36.45 19.75
N GLN A 135 -15.56 -35.71 19.59
CA GLN A 135 -16.90 -36.21 19.85
C GLN A 135 -17.26 -37.35 18.88
N THR A 136 -16.91 -37.22 17.60
CA THR A 136 -17.09 -38.27 16.58
C THR A 136 -16.24 -39.49 16.90
N SER A 137 -14.99 -39.31 17.30
CA SER A 137 -14.10 -40.39 17.75
C SER A 137 -14.68 -41.14 18.94
N GLN A 138 -15.30 -40.43 19.88
CA GLN A 138 -15.95 -41.03 21.04
C GLN A 138 -17.18 -41.85 20.65
N LEU A 139 -18.06 -41.30 19.81
CA LEU A 139 -19.25 -42.01 19.31
C LEU A 139 -18.88 -43.31 18.57
N ILE A 140 -17.79 -43.30 17.80
CA ILE A 140 -17.27 -44.49 17.12
C ILE A 140 -16.74 -45.52 18.13
N ARG A 141 -16.03 -45.09 19.18
CA ARG A 141 -15.56 -45.99 20.25
C ARG A 141 -16.74 -46.69 20.92
N ASP A 142 -17.79 -45.94 21.24
CA ASP A 142 -19.00 -46.46 21.87
C ASP A 142 -19.74 -47.43 20.93
N ALA A 143 -19.89 -47.07 19.65
CA ALA A 143 -20.46 -47.94 18.62
C ALA A 143 -19.65 -49.24 18.45
N LYS A 144 -18.31 -49.18 18.49
CA LYS A 144 -17.44 -50.37 18.40
C LYS A 144 -17.65 -51.28 19.60
N LYS A 145 -17.73 -50.72 20.81
CA LYS A 145 -17.98 -51.47 22.04
C LYS A 145 -19.34 -52.17 22.00
N LEU A 146 -20.38 -51.48 21.55
CA LEU A 146 -21.72 -52.06 21.41
C LEU A 146 -21.76 -53.17 20.36
N LEU A 147 -21.07 -52.97 19.22
CA LEU A 147 -20.96 -53.99 18.18
C LEU A 147 -20.21 -55.23 18.66
N GLU A 148 -19.16 -55.07 19.46
CA GLU A 148 -18.43 -56.19 20.05
C GLU A 148 -19.28 -56.96 21.07
N ASN A 149 -20.02 -56.24 21.92
CA ASN A 149 -21.00 -56.84 22.82
C ASN A 149 -22.07 -57.62 22.04
N ALA A 150 -22.51 -57.11 20.89
CA ALA A 150 -23.47 -57.79 20.03
C ALA A 150 -22.89 -59.07 19.39
N LYS A 151 -21.60 -59.08 19.02
CA LYS A 151 -20.88 -60.29 18.55
C LYS A 151 -20.73 -61.34 19.64
N ASP A 152 -20.32 -60.93 20.84
CA ASP A 152 -20.15 -61.84 21.97
C ASP A 152 -21.50 -62.45 22.41
N ALA A 153 -22.56 -61.64 22.45
CA ALA A 153 -23.92 -62.12 22.65
C ALA A 153 -24.34 -63.14 21.57
N LYS A 154 -24.03 -62.91 20.29
CA LYS A 154 -24.27 -63.90 19.23
C LYS A 154 -23.51 -65.21 19.50
N ASN A 155 -22.25 -65.16 19.91
CA ASN A 155 -21.43 -66.36 20.12
C ASN A 155 -21.89 -67.19 21.34
N ARG A 156 -22.49 -66.54 22.35
CA ARG A 156 -23.05 -67.18 23.54
C ARG A 156 -24.44 -67.80 23.33
N ALA A 157 -24.97 -67.78 22.11
CA ALA A 157 -26.36 -68.16 21.78
C ALA A 157 -26.65 -69.67 21.78
N VAL A 158 -26.41 -70.33 22.91
CA VAL A 158 -26.96 -71.67 23.21
C VAL A 158 -28.37 -71.57 23.83
N ARG A 159 -28.93 -70.37 24.08
CA ARG A 159 -30.33 -70.14 24.54
C ARG A 159 -30.93 -68.91 23.84
N VAL A 160 -31.90 -69.13 22.96
CA VAL A 160 -32.01 -68.39 21.68
C VAL A 160 -32.88 -67.12 21.71
N ASN A 161 -33.71 -66.85 22.74
CA ASN A 161 -34.70 -65.76 22.62
C ASN A 161 -34.34 -64.45 23.35
N ASP A 162 -34.03 -64.48 24.64
CA ASP A 162 -33.69 -63.25 25.41
C ASP A 162 -32.40 -62.59 24.89
N LEU A 163 -31.45 -63.42 24.45
CA LEU A 163 -30.17 -62.96 23.91
C LEU A 163 -30.35 -62.24 22.57
N VAL A 164 -31.23 -62.75 21.69
CA VAL A 164 -31.54 -62.12 20.40
C VAL A 164 -32.19 -60.75 20.58
N ASN A 165 -33.06 -60.58 21.58
CA ASN A 165 -33.66 -59.28 21.90
C ASN A 165 -32.61 -58.28 22.41
N ASN A 166 -31.71 -58.72 23.30
CA ASN A 166 -30.62 -57.88 23.79
C ASN A 166 -29.64 -57.48 22.67
N THR A 167 -29.30 -58.41 21.76
CA THR A 167 -28.45 -58.13 20.59
C THR A 167 -29.12 -57.13 19.65
N LYS A 168 -30.43 -57.25 19.42
CA LYS A 168 -31.19 -56.30 18.60
C LYS A 168 -31.14 -54.89 19.20
N GLN A 169 -31.35 -54.74 20.51
CA GLN A 169 -31.29 -53.43 21.17
C GLN A 169 -29.88 -52.82 21.09
N ALA A 170 -28.83 -53.61 21.33
CA ALA A 170 -27.45 -53.13 21.20
C ALA A 170 -27.12 -52.68 19.76
N LEU A 171 -27.68 -53.38 18.77
CA LEU A 171 -27.52 -53.04 17.36
C LEU A 171 -28.27 -51.75 16.98
N ASP A 172 -29.49 -51.56 17.47
CA ASP A 172 -30.27 -50.34 17.24
C ASP A 172 -29.51 -49.10 17.82
N VAL A 173 -28.92 -49.23 19.01
CA VAL A 173 -28.07 -48.17 19.60
C VAL A 173 -26.80 -47.95 18.76
N SER A 174 -26.18 -49.01 18.24
CA SER A 174 -24.98 -48.92 17.40
C SER A 174 -25.26 -48.20 16.09
N GLU A 175 -26.36 -48.54 15.40
CA GLU A 175 -26.79 -47.91 14.16
C GLU A 175 -27.07 -46.40 14.38
N GLN A 176 -27.75 -46.04 15.47
CA GLN A 176 -27.96 -44.62 15.82
C GLN A 176 -26.65 -43.87 16.09
N ALA A 177 -25.68 -44.51 16.74
CA ALA A 177 -24.37 -43.91 16.99
C ALA A 177 -23.58 -43.71 15.68
N ILE A 178 -23.66 -44.67 14.75
CA ILE A 178 -23.05 -44.59 13.42
C ILE A 178 -23.66 -43.43 12.62
N GLU A 179 -24.98 -43.27 12.60
CA GLU A 179 -25.64 -42.16 11.89
C GLU A 179 -25.27 -40.79 12.47
N LYS A 180 -25.22 -40.67 13.80
CA LYS A 180 -24.72 -39.45 14.45
C LYS A 180 -23.27 -39.14 14.04
N ALA A 181 -22.41 -40.16 13.96
CA ALA A 181 -21.03 -40.00 13.51
C ALA A 181 -20.94 -39.57 12.04
N LYS A 182 -21.76 -40.17 11.14
CA LYS A 182 -21.82 -39.78 9.71
C LYS A 182 -22.23 -38.31 9.56
N LYS A 183 -23.23 -37.85 10.33
CA LYS A 183 -23.69 -36.45 10.29
C LYS A 183 -22.59 -35.49 10.76
N ALA A 184 -21.96 -35.77 11.90
CA ALA A 184 -20.87 -34.95 12.43
C ALA A 184 -19.65 -34.89 11.48
N LEU A 185 -19.30 -36.00 10.82
CA LEU A 185 -18.25 -36.03 9.80
C LEU A 185 -18.59 -35.13 8.60
N LYS A 186 -19.85 -35.14 8.14
CA LYS A 186 -20.29 -34.28 7.04
C LYS A 186 -20.16 -32.81 7.41
N GLU A 187 -20.66 -32.41 8.58
CA GLU A 187 -20.55 -31.04 9.08
C GLU A 187 -19.09 -30.59 9.21
N ALA A 188 -18.20 -31.46 9.71
CA ALA A 188 -16.78 -31.16 9.80
C ALA A 188 -16.13 -30.97 8.42
N ASN A 189 -16.49 -31.80 7.44
CA ASN A 189 -15.99 -31.70 6.07
C ASN A 189 -16.44 -30.40 5.38
N ASP A 190 -17.71 -30.02 5.57
CA ASP A 190 -18.26 -28.78 5.00
C ASP A 190 -17.58 -27.53 5.61
N ASN A 191 -17.32 -27.56 6.93
CA ASN A 191 -16.58 -26.50 7.62
C ASN A 191 -15.12 -26.40 7.16
N LEU A 192 -14.45 -27.54 6.93
CA LEU A 192 -13.08 -27.57 6.41
C LEU A 192 -13.00 -27.00 4.99
N ASN A 193 -13.93 -27.38 4.12
CA ASN A 193 -14.00 -26.84 2.76
C ASN A 193 -14.24 -25.32 2.76
N SER A 194 -15.14 -24.86 3.62
CA SER A 194 -15.41 -23.42 3.79
C SER A 194 -14.15 -22.68 4.25
N THR A 195 -13.42 -23.24 5.22
CA THR A 195 -12.17 -22.63 5.69
C THR A 195 -11.08 -22.63 4.62
N LYS A 196 -10.96 -23.71 3.84
CA LYS A 196 -10.02 -23.79 2.73
C LYS A 196 -10.32 -22.71 1.68
N ASN A 197 -11.58 -22.55 1.30
CA ASN A 197 -11.99 -21.54 0.33
C ASN A 197 -11.71 -20.12 0.84
N ALA A 198 -12.06 -19.81 2.09
CA ALA A 198 -11.76 -18.52 2.69
C ALA A 198 -10.25 -18.25 2.76
N THR A 199 -9.45 -19.28 3.07
CA THR A 199 -7.98 -19.18 3.09
C THR A 199 -7.42 -18.87 1.71
N SER A 200 -7.92 -19.54 0.67
CA SER A 200 -7.52 -19.30 -0.72
C SER A 200 -7.89 -17.89 -1.20
N GLU A 201 -9.11 -17.42 -0.89
CA GLU A 201 -9.54 -16.07 -1.24
C GLU A 201 -8.65 -15.01 -0.59
N VAL A 202 -8.28 -15.21 0.68
CA VAL A 202 -7.37 -14.29 1.36
C VAL A 202 -5.97 -14.35 0.73
N GLU A 203 -5.46 -15.52 0.37
CA GLU A 203 -4.16 -15.64 -0.29
C GLU A 203 -4.13 -14.90 -1.64
N GLU A 204 -5.19 -15.00 -2.45
CA GLU A 204 -5.33 -14.26 -3.71
C GLU A 204 -5.35 -12.74 -3.48
N ARG A 205 -6.15 -12.27 -2.51
CA ARG A 205 -6.21 -10.85 -2.14
C ARG A 205 -4.85 -10.35 -1.63
N LEU A 206 -4.10 -11.17 -0.90
CA LEU A 206 -2.76 -10.81 -0.45
C LEU A 206 -1.75 -10.69 -1.60
N LEU A 207 -1.92 -11.44 -2.69
CA LEU A 207 -1.10 -11.32 -3.89
C LEU A 207 -1.42 -10.02 -4.64
N GLN A 208 -2.70 -9.72 -4.86
CA GLN A 208 -3.13 -8.46 -5.48
C GLN A 208 -2.59 -7.24 -4.70
N LEU A 209 -2.65 -7.31 -3.36
CA LEU A 209 -2.08 -6.27 -2.51
C LEU A 209 -0.56 -6.11 -2.69
N GLU A 210 0.18 -7.19 -2.88
CA GLU A 210 1.62 -7.11 -3.16
C GLU A 210 1.90 -6.41 -4.50
N ASP A 211 1.14 -6.74 -5.53
CA ASP A 211 1.30 -6.11 -6.85
C ASP A 211 1.03 -4.60 -6.78
N ASP A 212 -0.07 -4.20 -6.12
CA ASP A 212 -0.39 -2.79 -5.87
C ASP A 212 0.73 -2.07 -5.09
N GLN A 213 1.33 -2.77 -4.12
CA GLN A 213 2.45 -2.23 -3.34
C GLN A 213 3.69 -2.01 -4.21
N MET A 214 4.00 -2.98 -5.07
CA MET A 214 5.17 -2.91 -5.94
C MET A 214 5.05 -1.77 -6.94
N ASP A 215 3.86 -1.59 -7.56
CA ASP A 215 3.59 -0.44 -8.44
C ASP A 215 3.81 0.89 -7.72
N MET A 216 3.30 1.01 -6.50
CA MET A 216 3.53 2.19 -5.67
C MET A 216 5.00 2.47 -5.36
N MET A 217 5.77 1.44 -4.99
CA MET A 217 7.19 1.61 -4.68
C MET A 217 7.98 2.06 -5.92
N MET A 218 7.60 1.59 -7.12
CA MET A 218 8.17 2.08 -8.37
C MET A 218 7.82 3.55 -8.63
N ARG A 219 6.55 3.95 -8.44
CA ARG A 219 6.13 5.36 -8.57
C ARG A 219 6.85 6.27 -7.58
N LEU A 220 6.98 5.82 -6.32
CA LEU A 220 7.70 6.55 -5.27
C LEU A 220 9.17 6.75 -5.64
N ASN A 221 9.82 5.71 -6.18
CA ASN A 221 11.20 5.81 -6.65
C ASN A 221 11.34 6.83 -7.80
N ASN A 222 10.43 6.80 -8.78
CA ASN A 222 10.43 7.77 -9.88
C ASN A 222 10.24 9.20 -9.39
N LEU A 223 9.33 9.41 -8.44
CA LEU A 223 9.13 10.71 -7.81
C LEU A 223 10.39 11.17 -7.05
N SER A 224 11.07 10.27 -6.33
CA SER A 224 12.34 10.58 -5.67
C SER A 224 13.39 11.08 -6.64
N LEU A 225 13.51 10.47 -7.83
CA LEU A 225 14.42 10.93 -8.88
C LEU A 225 14.02 12.31 -9.42
N GLY A 226 12.72 12.54 -9.63
CA GLY A 226 12.19 13.84 -10.08
C GLY A 226 12.45 14.97 -9.08
N VAL A 227 12.26 14.70 -7.79
CA VAL A 227 12.51 15.67 -6.70
C VAL A 227 13.99 16.00 -6.59
N GLU A 228 14.88 15.02 -6.69
CA GLU A 228 16.33 15.26 -6.65
C GLU A 228 16.80 16.09 -7.86
N ALA A 229 16.27 15.79 -9.05
CA ALA A 229 16.56 16.59 -10.25
C ALA A 229 16.09 18.04 -10.08
N LEU A 230 14.90 18.25 -9.49
CA LEU A 230 14.40 19.58 -9.18
C LEU A 230 15.28 20.30 -8.16
N ARG A 231 15.65 19.63 -7.06
CA ARG A 231 16.55 20.19 -6.04
C ARG A 231 17.86 20.70 -6.65
N ASN A 232 18.47 19.92 -7.54
CA ASN A 232 19.70 20.33 -8.24
C ASN A 232 19.47 21.56 -9.13
N LYS A 233 18.36 21.61 -9.87
CA LYS A 233 18.01 22.76 -10.73
C LYS A 233 17.73 24.03 -9.93
N THR A 234 17.02 23.90 -8.81
CA THR A 234 16.76 24.99 -7.86
C THR A 234 18.06 25.61 -7.35
N GLU A 235 19.02 24.79 -6.91
CA GLU A 235 20.30 25.29 -6.40
C GLU A 235 21.12 25.99 -7.49
N MET A 236 21.14 25.44 -8.70
CA MET A 236 21.80 26.10 -9.84
C MET A 236 21.16 27.47 -10.16
N ASN A 237 19.82 27.54 -10.20
CA ASN A 237 19.11 28.80 -10.43
C ASN A 237 19.44 29.84 -9.34
N ARG A 238 19.51 29.41 -8.07
CA ARG A 238 19.85 30.27 -6.94
C ARG A 238 21.28 30.82 -7.06
N GLN A 239 22.23 30.00 -7.49
CA GLN A 239 23.61 30.45 -7.72
C GLN A 239 23.69 31.43 -8.90
N MET A 240 23.02 31.12 -10.02
CA MET A 240 22.96 32.04 -11.17
C MET A 240 22.34 33.39 -10.80
N ALA A 241 21.31 33.42 -9.95
CA ALA A 241 20.70 34.65 -9.46
C ALA A 241 21.69 35.48 -8.62
N LYS A 242 22.46 34.85 -7.73
CA LYS A 242 23.52 35.53 -6.96
C LYS A 242 24.60 36.11 -7.86
N ASP A 243 25.06 35.34 -8.84
CA ASP A 243 26.09 35.78 -9.78
C ASP A 243 25.60 36.97 -10.63
N ALA A 244 24.35 36.90 -11.12
CA ALA A 244 23.72 38.00 -11.85
C ALA A 244 23.59 39.26 -10.99
N GLN A 245 23.21 39.13 -9.72
CA GLN A 245 23.14 40.26 -8.80
C GLN A 245 24.52 40.87 -8.55
N ALA A 246 25.55 40.06 -8.36
CA ALA A 246 26.92 40.54 -8.18
C ALA A 246 27.43 41.29 -9.43
N LEU A 247 27.18 40.75 -10.62
CA LEU A 247 27.49 41.41 -11.89
C LEU A 247 26.74 42.74 -12.03
N ALA A 248 25.46 42.78 -11.68
CA ALA A 248 24.66 44.00 -11.74
C ALA A 248 25.19 45.09 -10.80
N ASN A 249 25.53 44.73 -9.57
CA ASN A 249 26.11 45.65 -8.60
C ASN A 249 27.45 46.22 -9.09
N ASN A 250 28.31 45.37 -9.65
CA ASN A 250 29.60 45.80 -10.20
C ASN A 250 29.42 46.73 -11.43
N ALA A 251 28.52 46.37 -12.35
CA ALA A 251 28.21 47.20 -13.52
C ALA A 251 27.67 48.59 -13.11
N THR A 252 26.81 48.63 -12.08
CA THR A 252 26.25 49.87 -11.54
C THR A 252 27.35 50.76 -10.94
N LEU A 253 28.26 50.17 -10.16
CA LEU A 253 29.41 50.89 -9.60
C LEU A 253 30.35 51.44 -10.68
N GLN A 254 30.65 50.63 -11.70
CA GLN A 254 31.50 51.03 -12.82
C GLN A 254 30.86 52.16 -13.64
N ALA A 255 29.56 52.07 -13.94
CA ALA A 255 28.84 53.13 -14.64
C ALA A 255 28.85 54.45 -13.84
N SER A 256 28.61 54.38 -12.53
CA SER A 256 28.65 55.55 -11.64
C SER A 256 30.05 56.19 -11.62
N SER A 257 31.11 55.38 -11.61
CA SER A 257 32.50 55.88 -11.65
C SER A 257 32.87 56.47 -13.02
N LEU A 258 32.37 55.90 -14.11
CA LEU A 258 32.57 56.42 -15.46
C LEU A 258 31.86 57.77 -15.64
N GLU A 259 30.63 57.89 -15.15
CA GLU A 259 29.86 59.14 -15.17
C GLU A 259 30.62 60.28 -14.46
N GLN A 260 31.19 60.01 -13.28
CA GLN A 260 32.03 60.99 -12.56
C GLN A 260 33.28 61.38 -13.35
N SER A 261 33.98 60.40 -13.94
CA SER A 261 35.18 60.64 -14.75
C SER A 261 34.87 61.45 -16.02
N LEU A 262 33.74 61.18 -16.67
CA LEU A 262 33.27 61.92 -17.83
C LEU A 262 32.97 63.38 -17.46
N ASN A 263 32.26 63.61 -16.35
CA ASN A 263 31.98 64.95 -15.85
C ASN A 263 33.26 65.76 -15.54
N ASP A 264 34.29 65.14 -14.96
CA ASP A 264 35.58 65.82 -14.75
C ASP A 264 36.30 66.13 -16.07
N THR A 265 36.25 65.20 -17.02
CA THR A 265 36.84 65.35 -18.35
C THR A 265 36.17 66.48 -19.13
N GLU A 266 34.84 66.55 -19.09
CA GLU A 266 34.03 67.63 -19.67
C GLU A 266 34.47 68.98 -19.09
N ARG A 267 34.57 69.09 -17.76
CA ARG A 267 35.03 70.31 -17.08
C ARG A 267 36.44 70.73 -17.54
N ARG A 268 37.40 69.80 -17.54
CA ARG A 268 38.78 70.05 -17.99
C ARG A 268 38.86 70.45 -19.46
N TYR A 269 38.02 69.87 -20.30
CA TYR A 269 37.92 70.22 -21.72
C TYR A 269 37.41 71.65 -21.90
N GLN A 270 36.37 72.05 -21.14
CA GLN A 270 35.90 73.44 -21.14
C GLN A 270 36.98 74.43 -20.67
N GLU A 271 37.73 74.08 -19.62
CA GLU A 271 38.88 74.89 -19.18
C GLU A 271 39.96 75.03 -20.26
N LEU A 272 40.23 73.96 -21.00
CA LEU A 272 41.18 73.97 -22.13
C LEU A 272 40.68 74.89 -23.25
N LEU A 273 39.39 74.84 -23.60
CA LEU A 273 38.80 75.72 -24.61
C LEU A 273 38.93 77.20 -24.22
N LEU A 274 38.60 77.56 -22.98
CA LEU A 274 38.73 78.93 -22.48
C LEU A 274 40.18 79.42 -22.50
N LYS A 275 41.15 78.57 -22.13
CA LYS A 275 42.58 78.88 -22.24
C LYS A 275 43.07 78.96 -23.68
N MET A 276 42.46 78.20 -24.59
CA MET A 276 42.78 78.24 -26.02
C MET A 276 42.30 79.54 -26.66
N GLU A 277 41.11 80.02 -26.32
CA GLU A 277 40.58 81.31 -26.77
C GLU A 277 41.45 82.49 -26.30
N SER A 278 42.01 82.41 -25.09
CA SER A 278 42.88 83.47 -24.54
C SER A 278 44.29 83.52 -25.14
N LEU A 279 44.75 82.45 -25.79
CA LEU A 279 46.12 82.32 -26.32
C LEU A 279 46.30 82.78 -27.78
N GLY A 280 45.26 83.23 -28.47
CA GLY A 280 45.38 83.90 -29.77
C GLY A 280 46.04 83.06 -30.88
N GLY A 281 45.28 82.13 -31.47
CA GLY A 281 45.35 81.75 -32.89
C GLY A 281 46.63 81.15 -33.51
N ASN A 282 47.74 80.94 -32.79
CA ASN A 282 49.04 80.63 -33.43
C ASN A 282 49.65 79.25 -33.09
N SER A 283 48.94 78.15 -33.34
CA SER A 283 49.58 76.81 -33.33
C SER A 283 48.87 75.81 -34.25
N GLY A 284 49.58 75.36 -35.30
CA GLY A 284 49.08 74.39 -36.29
C GLY A 284 48.85 72.98 -35.75
N ASN A 285 49.23 72.69 -34.49
CA ASN A 285 49.03 71.39 -33.84
C ASN A 285 47.75 71.35 -32.97
N LEU A 286 47.04 72.48 -32.82
CA LEU A 286 45.85 72.63 -31.97
C LEU A 286 44.62 71.87 -32.49
N ASN A 287 44.38 71.87 -33.80
CA ASN A 287 43.23 71.18 -34.39
C ASN A 287 43.27 69.66 -34.15
N SER A 288 44.46 69.06 -34.18
CA SER A 288 44.65 67.63 -33.90
C SER A 288 44.38 67.28 -32.43
N ILE A 289 44.79 68.15 -31.50
CA ILE A 289 44.51 67.96 -30.06
C ILE A 289 43.02 68.13 -29.76
N HIS A 290 42.38 69.14 -30.36
CA HIS A 290 40.95 69.38 -30.24
C HIS A 290 40.14 68.18 -30.75
N GLN A 291 40.48 67.67 -31.93
CA GLN A 291 39.80 66.52 -32.53
C GLN A 291 39.98 65.26 -31.68
N LYS A 292 41.20 64.98 -31.18
CA LYS A 292 41.43 63.86 -30.24
C LYS A 292 40.64 63.97 -28.95
N ALA A 293 40.48 65.18 -28.40
CA ALA A 293 39.69 65.40 -27.19
C ALA A 293 38.18 65.20 -27.45
N GLN A 294 37.67 65.67 -28.61
CA GLN A 294 36.30 65.38 -29.03
C GLN A 294 36.05 63.89 -29.25
N ASP A 295 36.97 63.19 -29.92
CA ASP A 295 36.89 61.74 -30.13
C ASP A 295 36.89 60.99 -28.80
N MET A 296 37.72 61.41 -27.84
CA MET A 296 37.79 60.82 -26.50
C MET A 296 36.49 61.04 -25.70
N LYS A 297 35.92 62.25 -25.76
CA LYS A 297 34.61 62.56 -25.17
C LYS A 297 33.53 61.66 -25.77
N LYS A 298 33.44 61.60 -27.09
CA LYS A 298 32.46 60.77 -27.80
C LYS A 298 32.59 59.28 -27.45
N ASN A 299 33.81 58.75 -27.41
CA ASN A 299 34.04 57.35 -27.02
C ASN A 299 33.61 57.08 -25.57
N ALA A 300 33.81 58.03 -24.66
CA ALA A 300 33.39 57.91 -23.27
C ALA A 300 31.85 58.01 -23.11
N GLU A 301 31.19 58.88 -23.87
CA GLU A 301 29.73 58.96 -23.97
C GLU A 301 29.13 57.66 -24.52
N ASP A 302 29.72 57.11 -25.59
CA ASP A 302 29.30 55.83 -26.19
C ASP A 302 29.46 54.66 -25.19
N LEU A 303 30.57 54.63 -24.43
CA LEU A 303 30.79 53.64 -23.37
C LEU A 303 29.77 53.78 -22.22
N LEU A 304 29.46 55.01 -21.79
CA LEU A 304 28.47 55.27 -20.76
C LEU A 304 27.07 54.83 -21.21
N ASN A 305 26.67 55.16 -22.44
CA ASN A 305 25.40 54.74 -23.02
C ASN A 305 25.29 53.20 -23.09
N ASN A 306 26.35 52.51 -23.47
CA ASN A 306 26.39 51.04 -23.47
C ASN A 306 26.26 50.47 -22.05
N ALA A 307 26.90 51.07 -21.05
CA ALA A 307 26.77 50.67 -19.66
C ALA A 307 25.34 50.88 -19.12
N MET A 308 24.72 52.02 -19.43
CA MET A 308 23.33 52.32 -19.06
C MET A 308 22.34 51.34 -19.70
N ASN A 309 22.53 51.00 -20.97
CA ASN A 309 21.74 49.96 -21.64
C ASN A 309 21.91 48.59 -20.95
N GLY A 310 23.13 48.24 -20.53
CA GLY A 310 23.40 47.03 -19.75
C GLY A 310 22.68 47.00 -18.41
N ILE A 311 22.66 48.13 -17.69
CA ILE A 311 21.90 48.28 -16.42
C ILE A 311 20.40 48.11 -16.66
N GLN A 312 19.87 48.68 -17.75
CA GLN A 312 18.45 48.55 -18.08
C GLN A 312 18.06 47.10 -18.41
N GLN A 313 18.92 46.36 -19.11
CA GLN A 313 18.71 44.92 -19.34
C GLN A 313 18.73 44.10 -18.04
N LEU A 314 19.53 44.51 -17.05
CA LEU A 314 19.55 43.88 -15.73
C LEU A 314 18.29 44.21 -14.91
N ASP A 315 17.76 45.43 -14.99
CA ASP A 315 16.48 45.80 -14.37
C ASP A 315 15.30 45.01 -14.97
N ASP A 316 15.30 44.81 -16.29
CA ASP A 316 14.31 43.94 -16.94
C ASP A 316 14.44 42.47 -16.51
N LEU A 317 15.67 42.01 -16.25
CA LEU A 317 15.90 40.67 -15.71
C LEU A 317 15.40 40.55 -14.26
N GLU A 318 15.62 41.56 -13.42
CA GLU A 318 15.10 41.60 -12.05
C GLU A 318 13.56 41.55 -12.03
N LYS A 319 12.88 42.32 -12.90
CA LYS A 319 11.42 42.27 -13.04
C LYS A 319 10.92 40.89 -13.44
N ARG A 320 11.64 40.21 -14.35
CA ARG A 320 11.31 38.83 -14.74
C ARG A 320 11.47 37.85 -13.58
N PHE A 321 12.49 38.01 -12.74
CA PHE A 321 12.65 37.22 -11.52
C PHE A 321 11.51 37.45 -10.53
N ARG A 322 11.13 38.70 -10.24
CA ARG A 322 9.98 39.01 -9.37
C ARG A 322 8.66 38.43 -9.90
N ASN A 323 8.39 38.58 -11.19
CA ASN A 323 7.20 37.98 -11.80
C ASN A 323 7.19 36.45 -11.70
N ASN A 324 8.37 35.81 -11.78
CA ASN A 324 8.49 34.37 -11.59
C ASN A 324 8.21 33.99 -10.12
N GLU A 325 8.69 34.78 -9.17
CA GLU A 325 8.42 34.62 -7.73
C GLU A 325 6.92 34.72 -7.40
N ASP A 326 6.22 35.71 -7.93
CA ASP A 326 4.77 35.85 -7.78
C ASP A 326 4.01 34.65 -8.35
N ARG A 327 4.43 34.15 -9.53
CA ARG A 327 3.84 32.95 -10.14
C ARG A 327 4.08 31.69 -9.31
N MET A 328 5.27 31.55 -8.72
CA MET A 328 5.58 30.45 -7.80
C MET A 328 4.65 30.50 -6.58
N GLN A 329 4.37 31.70 -6.05
CA GLN A 329 3.45 31.86 -4.93
C GLN A 329 2.02 31.45 -5.30
N GLN A 330 1.50 31.88 -6.45
CA GLN A 330 0.16 31.49 -6.91
C GLN A 330 0.02 29.98 -7.08
N GLN A 331 1.01 29.32 -7.67
CA GLN A 331 0.97 27.87 -7.84
C GLN A 331 1.08 27.12 -6.51
N ARG A 332 1.80 27.66 -5.51
CA ARG A 332 1.77 27.12 -4.14
C ARG A 332 0.38 27.17 -3.53
N ASP A 333 -0.35 28.27 -3.73
CA ASP A 333 -1.72 28.42 -3.23
C ASP A 333 -2.68 27.43 -3.92
N GLU A 334 -2.58 27.25 -5.24
CA GLU A 334 -3.37 26.25 -5.98
C GLU A 334 -3.10 24.81 -5.50
N LEU A 335 -1.84 24.51 -5.18
CA LEU A 335 -1.44 23.22 -4.62
C LEU A 335 -2.06 22.94 -3.25
N GLU A 336 -2.17 23.98 -2.42
CA GLU A 336 -2.79 23.91 -1.11
C GLU A 336 -4.31 23.67 -1.22
N ASP A 337 -4.97 24.31 -2.18
CA ASP A 337 -6.38 24.07 -2.50
C ASP A 337 -6.62 22.63 -2.99
N LEU A 338 -5.77 22.14 -3.92
CA LEU A 338 -5.82 20.76 -4.39
C LEU A 338 -5.64 19.77 -3.22
N LYS A 339 -4.76 20.08 -2.26
CA LYS A 339 -4.58 19.28 -1.03
C LYS A 339 -5.85 19.25 -0.18
N GLN A 340 -6.51 20.39 0.03
CA GLN A 340 -7.77 20.44 0.78
C GLN A 340 -8.87 19.63 0.11
N ASN A 341 -8.97 19.72 -1.22
CA ASN A 341 -9.93 18.95 -2.00
C ASN A 341 -9.67 17.45 -1.88
N ALA A 342 -8.42 17.00 -2.08
CA ALA A 342 -8.06 15.60 -1.93
C ALA A 342 -8.33 15.07 -0.50
N THR A 343 -8.07 15.91 0.52
CA THR A 343 -8.36 15.59 1.93
C THR A 343 -9.86 15.44 2.17
N SER A 344 -10.67 16.35 1.64
CA SER A 344 -12.14 16.31 1.75
C SER A 344 -12.73 15.07 1.07
N VAL A 345 -12.22 14.71 -0.12
CA VAL A 345 -12.63 13.50 -0.83
C VAL A 345 -12.28 12.25 -0.02
N ARG A 346 -11.05 12.19 0.53
CA ARG A 346 -10.64 11.09 1.42
C ARG A 346 -11.58 10.96 2.61
N ASP A 347 -11.88 12.07 3.29
CA ASP A 347 -12.71 12.07 4.49
C ASP A 347 -14.16 11.68 4.18
N ALA A 348 -14.71 12.11 3.03
CA ALA A 348 -16.02 11.68 2.55
C ALA A 348 -16.07 10.17 2.23
N ILE A 349 -15.01 9.61 1.65
CA ILE A 349 -14.89 8.16 1.44
C ILE A 349 -14.82 7.43 2.79
N GLN A 350 -14.09 7.98 3.75
CA GLN A 350 -13.94 7.42 5.10
C GLN A 350 -15.28 7.40 5.86
N ASP A 351 -16.06 8.49 5.77
CA ASP A 351 -17.41 8.58 6.36
C ASP A 351 -18.40 7.60 5.70
N LYS A 352 -18.37 7.47 4.36
CA LYS A 352 -19.18 6.46 3.67
C LYS A 352 -18.82 5.05 4.10
N LEU A 353 -17.52 4.73 4.21
CA LEU A 353 -17.06 3.41 4.67
C LEU A 353 -17.50 3.13 6.11
N GLN A 354 -17.46 4.13 7.00
CA GLN A 354 -17.96 3.98 8.38
C GLN A 354 -19.46 3.69 8.41
N LYS A 355 -20.27 4.41 7.62
CA LYS A 355 -21.72 4.14 7.49
C LYS A 355 -22.00 2.72 6.99
N TYR A 356 -21.27 2.24 5.99
CA TYR A 356 -21.41 0.86 5.52
C TYR A 356 -20.96 -0.18 6.56
N THR A 357 -19.99 0.14 7.41
CA THR A 357 -19.49 -0.79 8.44
C THR A 357 -20.40 -0.83 9.67
N ASN A 358 -21.16 0.24 9.94
CA ASN A 358 -22.12 0.33 11.06
C ASN A 358 -23.55 -0.11 10.70
N CYS A 359 -23.82 -0.40 9.43
CA CYS A 359 -25.10 -0.97 8.95
C CYS A 359 -25.07 -2.50 8.81
N GLY A 360 -24.10 -3.18 9.43
CA GLY A 360 -23.98 -4.64 9.46
C GLY A 360 -24.35 -5.24 10.80
#